data_AF-A0A1Y1YWJ9-F1
#
_entry.id   AF-A0A1Y1YWJ9-F1
#
_cell.length_a   1.000
_cell.length_b   1.000
_cell.length_c   1.000
_cell.angle_alpha   90.00
_cell.angle_beta   90.00
_cell.angle_gamma   90.00
#
_symmetry.space_group_name_H-M   'P 1'
#
loop_
_entity.id
_entity.type
_entity.pdbx_description
1 polymer ?
#
loop_
_entity_poly.entity_id
_entity_poly.type
_entity_poly.pdbx_seq_one_letter_code
_entity_poly.pdbx_strand_id
1 'polypeptide(L)'
;MIADLGLPVEPFHTLEKWGFSPYRFIQEVLASDTWKMLISTIFLNRTRGITAVPILAQFFKLFSRPEDVAEVHEKTIASLMQPLGLHRTRAKRIVRFSQEFLENRTWLKPSELYGIGKYGDDSYVLFCTNDDAWMHLTPDDVQLKKYLGWRWSLVRAVPEGAGAVQT
;
A
#
# COMPACT_ATOMS: atom_id res chain seq x y z
N MET A 1 -4.09 17.33 3.72
CA MET A 1 -2.90 16.48 3.42
C MET A 1 -3.07 15.13 4.11
N ILE A 2 -2.28 14.10 3.77
CA ILE A 2 -2.38 12.76 4.40
C ILE A 2 -2.24 12.84 5.93
N ALA A 3 -1.50 13.83 6.44
CA ALA A 3 -1.37 14.13 7.87
C ALA A 3 -2.70 14.46 8.57
N ASP A 4 -3.72 14.98 7.86
CA ASP A 4 -5.01 15.35 8.45
C ASP A 4 -5.96 14.14 8.59
N LEU A 5 -5.55 12.95 8.14
CA LEU A 5 -6.40 11.74 8.12
C LEU A 5 -6.35 10.93 9.41
N GLY A 6 -5.48 11.29 10.36
CA GLY A 6 -5.38 10.61 11.66
C GLY A 6 -4.88 9.16 11.60
N LEU A 7 -4.17 8.78 10.53
CA LEU A 7 -3.50 7.49 10.42
C LEU A 7 -2.14 7.56 11.14
N PRO A 8 -1.69 6.51 11.85
CA PRO A 8 -0.35 6.49 12.44
C PRO A 8 0.71 6.62 11.34
N VAL A 9 1.62 7.56 11.50
CA VAL A 9 2.65 7.92 10.52
C VAL A 9 4.01 7.52 11.08
N GLU A 10 4.35 6.24 10.99
CA GLU A 10 5.71 5.79 11.33
C GLU A 10 6.59 5.82 10.06
N PRO A 11 7.86 6.26 10.14
CA PRO A 11 8.77 6.26 9.00
C PRO A 11 9.01 4.85 8.43
N PHE A 12 9.11 4.79 7.10
CA PHE A 12 9.50 3.58 6.39
C PHE A 12 10.97 3.24 6.71
N HIS A 13 11.25 2.06 7.29
CA HIS A 13 12.58 1.71 7.85
C HIS A 13 13.73 1.84 6.83
N THR A 14 13.51 1.53 5.54
CA THR A 14 14.56 1.66 4.51
C THR A 14 14.79 3.11 4.03
N LEU A 15 13.88 4.04 4.36
CA LEU A 15 13.97 5.47 4.04
C LEU A 15 13.99 6.35 5.29
N GLU A 16 14.21 5.80 6.49
CA GLU A 16 14.29 6.58 7.74
C GLU A 16 15.22 7.79 7.62
N LYS A 17 16.33 7.62 6.87
CA LYS A 17 17.29 8.68 6.56
C LYS A 17 16.74 9.82 5.68
N TRP A 18 15.74 9.53 4.84
CA TRP A 18 15.27 10.43 3.78
C TRP A 18 13.83 10.91 3.96
N GLY A 19 13.06 10.30 4.86
CA GLY A 19 11.65 10.61 5.08
C GLY A 19 10.75 10.23 3.91
N PHE A 20 9.58 10.86 3.84
CA PHE A 20 8.60 10.64 2.77
C PHE A 20 9.07 11.19 1.42
N SER A 21 8.67 10.52 0.34
CA SER A 21 8.87 10.99 -1.02
C SER A 21 8.14 12.30 -1.29
N PRO A 22 8.59 13.09 -2.29
CA PRO A 22 7.87 14.29 -2.72
C PRO A 22 6.48 13.97 -3.31
N TYR A 23 6.21 12.70 -3.63
CA TYR A 23 4.95 12.27 -4.23
C TYR A 23 3.88 11.90 -3.19
N ARG A 24 4.26 11.69 -1.93
CA ARG A 24 3.35 11.42 -0.80
C ARG A 24 2.35 10.30 -1.12
N PHE A 25 2.85 9.12 -1.50
CA PHE A 25 1.99 7.97 -1.73
C PHE A 25 1.31 7.56 -0.42
N ILE A 26 0.04 7.16 -0.50
CA ILE A 26 -0.65 6.63 0.69
C ILE A 26 0.00 5.33 1.17
N GLN A 27 0.62 4.58 0.27
CA GLN A 27 1.38 3.37 0.58
C GLN A 27 2.57 3.65 1.49
N GLU A 28 3.22 4.82 1.40
CA GLU A 28 4.32 5.17 2.31
C GLU A 28 3.82 5.30 3.76
N VAL A 29 2.60 5.79 3.95
CA VAL A 29 1.99 5.95 5.28
C VAL A 29 1.45 4.63 5.83
N LEU A 30 0.99 3.75 4.94
CA LEU A 30 0.41 2.45 5.33
C LEU A 30 1.44 1.31 5.34
N ALA A 31 2.70 1.59 5.04
CA ALA A 31 3.78 0.63 4.88
C ALA A 31 3.95 -0.35 6.06
N SER A 32 3.72 0.13 7.28
CA SER A 32 3.85 -0.66 8.52
C SER A 32 2.69 -1.63 8.75
N ASP A 33 1.60 -1.53 7.98
CA ASP A 33 0.44 -2.40 8.06
C ASP A 33 0.13 -2.96 6.65
N THR A 34 0.71 -4.12 6.36
CA THR A 34 0.61 -4.79 5.06
C THR A 34 -0.84 -4.96 4.59
N TRP A 35 -1.77 -5.28 5.49
CA TRP A 35 -3.18 -5.44 5.12
C TRP A 35 -3.77 -4.09 4.67
N LYS A 36 -3.58 -3.02 5.46
CA LYS A 36 -4.06 -1.68 5.06
C LYS A 36 -3.40 -1.19 3.78
N MET A 37 -2.10 -1.44 3.60
CA MET A 37 -1.38 -1.10 2.38
C MET A 37 -2.02 -1.80 1.17
N LEU A 38 -2.24 -3.11 1.23
CA LEU A 38 -2.86 -3.87 0.14
C LEU A 38 -4.32 -3.45 -0.12
N ILE A 39 -5.12 -3.18 0.91
CA ILE A 39 -6.47 -2.59 0.76
C ILE A 39 -6.39 -1.27 -0.01
N SER A 40 -5.41 -0.42 0.27
CA SER A 40 -5.24 0.85 -0.44
C SER A 40 -5.05 0.65 -1.94
N THR A 41 -4.34 -0.42 -2.35
CA THR A 41 -4.16 -0.75 -3.77
C THR A 41 -5.48 -1.16 -4.45
N ILE A 42 -6.36 -1.85 -3.72
CA ILE A 42 -7.71 -2.19 -4.20
C ILE A 42 -8.55 -0.92 -4.42
N PHE A 43 -8.45 0.06 -3.52
CA PHE A 43 -9.14 1.35 -3.63
C PHE A 43 -8.64 2.19 -4.82
N LEU A 44 -7.36 2.13 -5.13
CA LEU A 44 -6.71 2.92 -6.18
C LEU A 44 -6.87 2.31 -7.58
N ASN A 45 -7.38 1.08 -7.70
CA ASN A 45 -7.61 0.43 -9.00
C ASN A 45 -8.53 1.23 -9.92
N ARG A 46 -7.97 1.94 -10.91
CA ARG A 46 -8.70 2.84 -11.83
C ARG A 46 -9.41 4.01 -11.11
N THR A 47 -8.90 4.44 -9.96
CA THR A 47 -9.41 5.61 -9.23
C THR A 47 -8.26 6.52 -8.82
N ARG A 48 -8.42 7.83 -8.99
CA ARG A 48 -7.42 8.82 -8.57
C ARG A 48 -7.34 8.87 -7.04
N GLY A 49 -6.12 8.97 -6.50
CA GLY A 49 -5.88 9.04 -5.06
C GLY A 49 -6.67 10.14 -4.36
N ILE A 50 -6.79 11.32 -4.95
CA ILE A 50 -7.57 12.44 -4.39
C ILE A 50 -9.04 12.09 -4.09
N THR A 51 -9.61 11.14 -4.84
CA THR A 51 -10.98 10.66 -4.63
C THR A 51 -11.02 9.41 -3.75
N ALA A 52 -10.05 8.50 -3.91
CA ALA A 52 -10.01 7.24 -3.17
C ALA A 52 -9.63 7.43 -1.68
N VAL A 53 -8.64 8.28 -1.39
CA VAL A 53 -8.03 8.41 -0.06
C VAL A 53 -9.04 8.88 1.01
N PRO A 54 -9.93 9.87 0.78
CA PRO A 54 -10.93 10.23 1.77
C PRO A 54 -11.89 9.08 2.14
N ILE A 55 -12.30 8.27 1.16
CA ILE A 55 -13.17 7.11 1.39
C ILE A 55 -12.40 5.98 2.05
N LEU A 56 -11.13 5.79 1.70
CA LEU A 56 -10.24 4.84 2.37
C LEU A 56 -10.05 5.17 3.86
N ALA A 57 -9.89 6.46 4.20
CA ALA A 57 -9.81 6.90 5.59
C ALA A 57 -11.13 6.62 6.35
N GLN A 58 -12.29 6.84 5.72
CA GLN A 58 -13.58 6.45 6.31
C GLN A 58 -13.70 4.94 6.50
N PHE A 59 -13.24 4.16 5.51
CA PHE A 59 -13.19 2.71 5.59
C PHE A 59 -12.37 2.24 6.80
N PHE A 60 -11.16 2.77 6.99
CA PHE A 60 -10.31 2.37 8.12
C PHE A 60 -10.79 2.86 9.49
N LYS A 61 -11.63 3.89 9.54
CA LYS A 61 -12.33 4.28 10.78
C LYS A 61 -13.40 3.27 11.19
N LEU A 62 -14.03 2.61 10.21
CA LEU A 62 -15.05 1.60 10.45
C LEU A 62 -14.45 0.21 10.63
N PHE A 63 -13.38 -0.09 9.89
CA PHE A 63 -12.73 -1.40 9.82
C PHE A 63 -11.23 -1.23 9.97
N SER A 64 -10.74 -1.45 11.19
CA SER A 64 -9.36 -1.17 11.56
C SER A 64 -8.42 -2.34 11.29
N ARG A 65 -8.99 -3.55 11.20
CA ARG A 65 -8.29 -4.82 11.10
C ARG A 65 -8.94 -5.74 10.05
N PRO A 66 -8.20 -6.73 9.50
CA PRO A 66 -8.76 -7.71 8.57
C PRO A 66 -9.94 -8.51 9.15
N GLU A 67 -9.94 -8.82 10.44
CA GLU A 67 -11.03 -9.56 11.09
C GLU A 67 -12.35 -8.78 11.08
N ASP A 68 -12.28 -7.44 11.17
CA ASP A 68 -13.45 -6.56 11.09
C ASP A 68 -14.13 -6.65 9.71
N VAL A 69 -13.41 -7.08 8.68
CA VAL A 69 -13.87 -7.09 7.28
C VAL A 69 -14.25 -8.48 6.80
N ALA A 70 -13.56 -9.52 7.29
CA ALA A 70 -13.75 -10.90 6.86
C ALA A 70 -15.19 -11.41 7.05
N GLU A 71 -15.88 -10.93 8.08
CA GLU A 71 -17.26 -11.32 8.42
C GLU A 71 -18.33 -10.32 7.93
N VAL A 72 -17.91 -9.20 7.31
CA VAL A 72 -18.84 -8.15 6.90
C VAL A 72 -19.53 -8.51 5.59
N HIS A 73 -20.85 -8.36 5.57
CA HIS A 73 -21.60 -8.48 4.32
C HIS A 73 -21.15 -7.39 3.33
N GLU A 74 -20.73 -7.82 2.12
CA GLU A 74 -20.25 -6.96 1.03
C GLU A 74 -21.11 -5.71 0.73
N LYS A 75 -22.43 -5.75 0.99
CA LYS A 75 -23.33 -4.61 0.76
C LYS A 75 -22.98 -3.40 1.62
N THR A 76 -22.50 -3.61 2.84
CA THR A 76 -22.06 -2.54 3.75
C THR A 76 -20.89 -1.79 3.14
N ILE A 77 -19.87 -2.52 2.68
CA ILE A 77 -18.68 -1.94 2.04
C ILE A 77 -19.05 -1.32 0.69
N ALA A 78 -19.92 -1.97 -0.09
CA ALA A 78 -20.35 -1.46 -1.39
C ALA A 78 -21.06 -0.11 -1.27
N SER A 79 -21.84 0.13 -0.22
CA SER A 79 -22.47 1.43 0.04
C SER A 79 -21.44 2.52 0.29
N LEU A 80 -20.41 2.25 1.09
CA LEU A 80 -19.31 3.19 1.33
C LEU A 80 -18.52 3.50 0.04
N MET A 81 -18.30 2.49 -0.80
CA MET A 81 -17.54 2.63 -2.04
C MET A 81 -18.30 3.26 -3.20
N GLN A 82 -19.62 3.53 -3.07
CA GLN A 82 -20.45 4.09 -4.14
C GLN A 82 -19.79 5.24 -4.92
N PRO A 83 -19.19 6.26 -4.27
CA PRO A 83 -18.60 7.40 -4.98
C PRO A 83 -17.41 7.05 -5.88
N LEU A 84 -16.78 5.89 -5.69
CA LEU A 84 -15.57 5.50 -6.42
C LEU A 84 -15.84 4.72 -7.71
N GLY A 85 -17.09 4.29 -7.93
CA GLY A 85 -17.44 3.34 -8.99
C GLY A 85 -16.95 1.92 -8.71
N LEU A 86 -17.42 0.94 -9.50
CA LEU A 86 -17.09 -0.49 -9.34
C LEU A 86 -17.34 -1.06 -7.92
N HIS A 87 -18.19 -0.40 -7.16
CA HIS A 87 -18.33 -0.57 -5.72
C HIS A 87 -18.70 -2.00 -5.31
N ARG A 88 -19.60 -2.67 -6.04
CA ARG A 88 -19.99 -4.07 -5.75
C ARG A 88 -18.82 -5.03 -5.93
N THR A 89 -18.12 -4.91 -7.05
CA THR A 89 -16.97 -5.78 -7.36
C THR A 89 -15.81 -5.52 -6.40
N ARG A 90 -15.56 -4.26 -6.03
CA ARG A 90 -14.53 -3.92 -5.04
C ARG A 90 -14.88 -4.41 -3.64
N ALA A 91 -16.13 -4.27 -3.21
CA ALA A 91 -16.56 -4.78 -1.92
C ALA A 91 -16.37 -6.30 -1.81
N LYS A 92 -16.77 -7.06 -2.85
CA LYS A 92 -16.50 -8.50 -2.95
C LYS A 92 -15.02 -8.83 -2.82
N ARG A 93 -14.17 -8.09 -3.54
CA ARG A 93 -12.72 -8.26 -3.48
C ARG A 93 -12.18 -7.99 -2.09
N ILE A 94 -12.59 -6.91 -1.44
CA ILE A 94 -12.12 -6.51 -0.10
C ILE A 94 -12.45 -7.57 0.95
N VAL A 95 -13.69 -8.09 0.96
CA VAL A 95 -14.11 -9.12 1.91
C VAL A 95 -13.28 -10.39 1.69
N ARG A 96 -13.26 -10.91 0.46
CA ARG A 96 -12.55 -12.15 0.15
C ARG A 96 -11.04 -12.04 0.33
N PHE A 97 -10.44 -10.91 -0.07
CA PHE A 97 -9.03 -10.62 0.21
C PHE A 97 -8.74 -10.70 1.71
N SER A 98 -9.59 -10.09 2.56
CA SER A 98 -9.36 -10.05 4.00
C SER A 98 -9.52 -11.43 4.65
N GLN A 99 -10.44 -12.27 4.15
CA GLN A 99 -10.56 -13.68 4.53
C GLN A 99 -9.28 -14.46 4.18
N GLU A 100 -8.87 -14.42 2.91
CA GLU A 100 -7.68 -15.15 2.45
C GLU A 100 -6.39 -14.64 3.13
N PHE A 101 -6.30 -13.34 3.45
CA PHE A 101 -5.18 -12.75 4.19
C PHE A 101 -5.04 -13.33 5.61
N LEU A 102 -6.16 -13.69 6.26
CA LEU A 102 -6.16 -14.30 7.60
C LEU A 102 -5.89 -15.79 7.57
N GLU A 103 -6.50 -16.49 6.60
CA GLU A 103 -6.45 -17.95 6.45
C GLU A 103 -5.10 -18.42 5.92
N ASN A 104 -4.59 -17.76 4.88
CA ASN A 104 -3.31 -18.07 4.27
C ASN A 104 -2.25 -17.16 4.88
N ARG A 105 -1.46 -17.67 5.84
CA ARG A 105 -0.31 -16.94 6.39
C ARG A 105 1.01 -17.28 5.71
N THR A 106 0.96 -18.09 4.67
CA THR A 106 2.13 -18.65 3.97
C THR A 106 2.29 -18.16 2.54
N TRP A 107 1.49 -17.18 2.12
CA TRP A 107 1.66 -16.55 0.80
C TRP A 107 3.05 -15.93 0.71
N LEU A 108 3.69 -16.08 -0.45
CA LEU A 108 5.00 -15.47 -0.73
C LEU A 108 4.83 -14.15 -1.47
N LYS A 109 3.78 -14.05 -2.29
CA LYS A 109 3.42 -12.84 -3.03
C LYS A 109 1.97 -12.43 -2.75
N PRO A 110 1.69 -11.14 -2.58
CA PRO A 110 0.33 -10.66 -2.40
C PRO A 110 -0.65 -11.08 -3.50
N SER A 111 -0.21 -11.26 -4.76
CA SER A 111 -1.05 -11.70 -5.88
C SER A 111 -1.58 -13.12 -5.76
N GLU A 112 -1.10 -13.91 -4.80
CA GLU A 112 -1.73 -15.18 -4.40
C GLU A 112 -3.07 -14.95 -3.68
N LEU A 113 -3.29 -13.75 -3.13
CA LEU A 113 -4.51 -13.35 -2.45
C LEU A 113 -5.51 -12.71 -3.42
N TYR A 114 -6.77 -13.09 -3.29
CA TYR A 114 -7.82 -12.68 -4.21
C TYR A 114 -7.92 -11.16 -4.38
N GLY A 115 -7.89 -10.71 -5.63
CA GLY A 115 -8.09 -9.30 -5.98
C GLY A 115 -6.82 -8.44 -5.91
N ILE A 116 -5.70 -9.02 -5.50
CA ILE A 116 -4.38 -8.40 -5.64
C ILE A 116 -3.74 -8.86 -6.96
N GLY A 117 -3.15 -7.92 -7.68
CA GLY A 117 -2.43 -8.19 -8.92
C GLY A 117 -1.08 -7.48 -8.92
N LYS A 118 -0.45 -7.40 -10.10
CA LYS A 118 0.91 -6.83 -10.24
C LYS A 118 1.09 -5.47 -9.56
N TYR A 119 0.12 -4.57 -9.66
CA TYR A 119 0.21 -3.27 -8.97
C TYR A 119 0.33 -3.40 -7.44
N GLY A 120 -0.39 -4.35 -6.84
CA GLY A 120 -0.30 -4.63 -5.41
C GLY A 120 0.99 -5.34 -5.02
N ASP A 121 1.47 -6.28 -5.83
CA ASP A 121 2.79 -6.91 -5.65
C ASP A 121 3.93 -5.89 -5.70
N ASP A 122 3.95 -5.06 -6.75
CA ASP A 122 4.98 -4.03 -6.91
C ASP A 122 4.92 -3.02 -5.77
N SER A 123 3.71 -2.66 -5.29
CA SER A 123 3.54 -1.81 -4.11
C SER A 123 4.08 -2.48 -2.84
N TYR A 124 3.82 -3.77 -2.63
CA TYR A 124 4.33 -4.50 -1.48
C TYR A 124 5.86 -4.56 -1.46
N VAL A 125 6.48 -4.86 -2.59
CA VAL A 125 7.96 -4.87 -2.70
C VAL A 125 8.54 -3.46 -2.53
N LEU A 126 7.85 -2.41 -3.00
CA LEU A 126 8.34 -1.04 -2.82
C LEU A 126 8.20 -0.54 -1.37
N PHE A 127 7.10 -0.88 -0.70
CA PHE A 127 6.66 -0.19 0.51
C PHE A 127 6.50 -1.09 1.74
N CYS A 128 6.68 -2.40 1.66
CA CYS A 128 6.53 -3.28 2.82
C CYS A 128 7.73 -4.22 3.03
N THR A 129 8.56 -4.46 2.01
CA THR A 129 9.81 -5.22 2.20
C THR A 129 10.96 -4.29 2.60
N ASN A 130 11.87 -4.84 3.41
CA ASN A 130 13.05 -4.12 3.92
C ASN A 130 14.36 -4.60 3.24
N ASP A 131 14.25 -5.28 2.11
CA ASP A 131 15.37 -5.83 1.33
C ASP A 131 15.57 -5.04 0.02
N ASP A 132 16.54 -5.47 -0.80
CA ASP A 132 16.86 -4.85 -2.09
C ASP A 132 15.99 -5.38 -3.25
N ALA A 133 14.93 -6.14 -2.98
CA ALA A 133 14.06 -6.68 -4.04
C ALA A 133 13.45 -5.59 -4.92
N TRP A 134 13.25 -4.39 -4.37
CA TRP A 134 12.79 -3.21 -5.12
C TRP A 134 13.71 -2.81 -6.28
N MET A 135 15.01 -3.12 -6.19
CA MET A 135 16.00 -2.82 -7.24
C MET A 135 15.76 -3.63 -8.52
N HIS A 136 15.07 -4.77 -8.41
CA HIS A 136 14.76 -5.66 -9.52
C HIS A 136 13.35 -5.45 -10.08
N LEU A 137 12.59 -4.48 -9.56
CA LEU A 137 11.22 -4.23 -10.01
C LEU A 137 11.17 -3.58 -11.39
N THR A 138 10.22 -4.06 -12.18
CA THR A 138 9.76 -3.45 -13.43
C THR A 138 8.26 -3.18 -13.33
N PRO A 139 7.84 -2.11 -12.63
CA PRO A 139 6.42 -1.82 -12.46
C PRO A 139 5.80 -1.37 -13.77
N ASP A 140 4.52 -1.68 -14.00
CA ASP A 140 3.77 -1.16 -15.15
C ASP A 140 3.15 0.21 -14.86
N ASP A 141 2.76 0.42 -13.59
CA ASP A 141 2.10 1.63 -13.13
C ASP A 141 3.00 2.87 -13.26
N VAL A 142 2.44 3.93 -13.84
CA VAL A 142 3.17 5.17 -14.14
C VAL A 142 3.64 5.86 -12.86
N GLN A 143 2.86 5.79 -11.78
CA GLN A 143 3.20 6.44 -10.52
C GLN A 143 4.29 5.63 -9.80
N LEU A 144 4.18 4.30 -9.75
CA LEU A 144 5.25 3.45 -9.20
C LEU A 144 6.57 3.59 -9.96
N LYS A 145 6.55 3.75 -11.29
CA LYS A 145 7.76 4.07 -12.09
C LYS A 145 8.43 5.37 -11.62
N LYS A 146 7.65 6.43 -11.39
CA LYS A 146 8.17 7.71 -10.89
C LYS A 146 8.77 7.57 -9.50
N TYR A 147 8.07 6.88 -8.60
CA TYR A 147 8.56 6.60 -7.25
C TYR A 147 9.88 5.81 -7.28
N LEU A 148 9.95 4.75 -8.09
CA LEU A 148 11.15 3.94 -8.26
C LEU A 148 12.32 4.75 -8.82
N GLY A 149 12.07 5.63 -9.80
CA GLY A 149 13.09 6.54 -10.33
C GLY A 149 13.63 7.51 -9.27
N TRP A 150 12.76 8.07 -8.44
CA TRP A 150 13.17 8.89 -7.29
C TRP A 150 13.97 8.07 -6.27
N ARG A 151 13.54 6.86 -5.92
CA ARG A 151 14.28 5.98 -4.99
C ARG A 151 15.68 5.66 -5.51
N TRP A 152 15.82 5.37 -6.81
CA TRP A 152 17.13 5.21 -7.46
C TRP A 152 18.00 6.47 -7.41
N SER A 153 17.40 7.68 -7.50
CA SER A 153 18.17 8.92 -7.38
C SER A 153 18.77 9.12 -5.99
N LEU A 154 18.11 8.62 -4.94
CA LEU A 154 18.66 8.66 -3.58
C LEU A 154 19.90 7.77 -3.45
N VAL A 155 19.86 6.55 -3.99
CA VAL A 155 21.00 5.61 -3.93
C VAL A 155 22.21 6.18 -4.67
N ARG A 156 22.00 6.77 -5.86
CA ARG A 156 23.09 7.37 -6.66
C ARG A 156 23.67 8.64 -6.05
N ALA A 157 22.92 9.32 -5.18
CA ALA A 157 23.37 10.52 -4.49
C ALA A 157 24.26 10.21 -3.26
N VAL A 158 24.36 8.94 -2.84
CA VAL A 158 25.28 8.52 -1.77
C VAL A 158 26.64 8.20 -2.40
N PRO A 159 27.72 8.93 -2.08
CA PRO A 159 29.05 8.58 -2.56
C PRO A 159 29.49 7.23 -1.98
N GLU A 160 30.08 6.37 -2.80
CA GLU A 160 30.76 5.15 -2.34
C GLU A 160 31.81 5.55 -1.28
N GLY A 161 31.63 5.15 -0.03
CA GLY A 161 32.61 5.34 1.05
C GLY A 161 32.13 6.04 2.34
N ALA A 162 30.91 6.56 2.42
CA ALA A 162 30.41 7.25 3.63
C ALA A 162 29.91 6.31 4.75
N GLY A 163 30.27 5.01 4.72
CA GLY A 163 29.77 3.97 5.63
C GLY A 163 30.83 3.28 6.49
N ALA A 164 32.09 3.75 6.49
CA ALA A 164 33.11 3.25 7.40
C ALA A 164 33.15 4.13 8.66
N VAL A 165 32.30 3.82 9.64
CA VAL A 165 32.56 4.24 11.02
C VAL A 165 33.58 3.25 11.60
N GLN A 166 34.76 3.79 11.90
CA GLN A 166 35.86 3.10 12.56
C GLN A 166 35.45 2.62 13.96
N THR A 167 35.91 1.43 14.31
CA THR A 167 35.88 0.82 15.66
C THR A 167 36.59 1.68 16.70
#